data_AF-A0A7K4DSN9-F1
#
_entry.id   AF-A0A7K4DSN9-F1
#
_cell.length_a   1.000
_cell.length_b   1.000
_cell.length_c   1.000
_cell.angle_alpha   90.00
_cell.angle_beta   90.00
_cell.angle_gamma   90.00
#
_symmetry.space_group_name_H-M   'P 1'
#
loop_
_entity.id
_entity.type
_entity.pdbx_description
1 polymer ?
#
loop_
_entity_poly.entity_id
_entity_poly.type
_entity_poly.pdbx_seq_one_letter_code
_entity_poly.pdbx_strand_id
1 'polypeptide(L)'
;MQYFQALKLGQKRVAEAREYLNSLTDGKAMPALALADTKSNSWAPVGEENLYAFVDESAGFVLTDNSGYILALVDKTGSSKTIVQGVTKQQKEKLEKAFENDNIPKFEGKVILPV
;
A
#
# COMPACT_ATOMS: atom_id res chain seq x y z
N MET A 1 -5.79 -21.55 -2.77
CA MET A 1 -4.64 -22.04 -1.99
C MET A 1 -5.10 -22.44 -0.58
N GLN A 2 -4.33 -23.21 0.19
CA GLN A 2 -4.55 -23.31 1.64
C GLN A 2 -4.21 -21.97 2.31
N TYR A 3 -4.92 -21.61 3.37
CA TYR A 3 -4.76 -20.35 4.11
C TYR A 3 -3.29 -20.03 4.43
N PHE A 4 -2.57 -20.97 5.04
CA PHE A 4 -1.18 -20.76 5.45
C PHE A 4 -0.23 -20.50 4.27
N GLN A 5 -0.46 -21.12 3.12
CA GLN A 5 0.35 -20.89 1.92
C GLN A 5 0.10 -19.49 1.35
N ALA A 6 -1.17 -19.07 1.28
CA ALA A 6 -1.55 -17.74 0.85
C ALA A 6 -0.97 -16.67 1.80
N LEU A 7 -1.09 -16.88 3.11
CA LEU A 7 -0.57 -15.96 4.12
C LEU A 7 0.95 -15.81 4.02
N LYS A 8 1.69 -16.92 3.92
CA LYS A 8 3.16 -16.87 3.84
C LYS A 8 3.64 -16.17 2.57
N LEU A 9 3.00 -16.42 1.43
CA LEU A 9 3.32 -15.75 0.18
C LEU A 9 2.97 -14.25 0.24
N GLY A 10 1.81 -13.92 0.82
CA GLY A 10 1.38 -12.56 1.06
C GLY A 10 2.34 -11.77 1.95
N GLN A 11 2.77 -12.35 3.07
CA GLN A 11 3.75 -11.75 3.98
C GLN A 11 5.08 -11.46 3.29
N LYS A 12 5.54 -12.35 2.40
CA LYS A 12 6.74 -12.12 1.60
C LYS A 12 6.57 -10.89 0.69
N ARG A 13 5.46 -10.79 -0.04
CA ARG A 13 5.16 -9.64 -0.91
C ARG A 13 5.03 -8.33 -0.15
N VAL A 14 4.44 -8.37 1.05
CA VAL A 14 4.37 -7.23 1.97
C VAL A 14 5.76 -6.80 2.41
N ALA A 15 6.64 -7.74 2.76
CA ALA A 15 8.01 -7.44 3.18
C ALA A 15 8.81 -6.77 2.05
N GLU A 16 8.74 -7.31 0.83
CA GLU A 16 9.40 -6.75 -0.35
C GLU A 16 8.89 -5.34 -0.68
N ALA A 17 7.57 -5.13 -0.69
CA ALA A 17 6.97 -3.81 -0.93
C ALA A 17 7.34 -2.80 0.17
N ARG A 18 7.36 -3.24 1.43
CA ARG A 18 7.75 -2.42 2.58
C ARG A 18 9.23 -2.02 2.51
N GLU A 19 10.11 -2.94 2.15
CA GLU A 19 11.54 -2.66 1.99
C GLU A 19 11.79 -1.61 0.91
N TYR A 20 11.13 -1.75 -0.23
CA TYR A 20 11.15 -0.73 -1.29
C TYR A 20 10.65 0.62 -0.77
N LEU A 21 9.47 0.67 -0.14
CA LEU A 21 8.91 1.93 0.33
C LEU A 21 9.75 2.57 1.45
N ASN A 22 10.40 1.77 2.29
CA ASN A 22 11.34 2.23 3.31
C ASN A 22 12.56 2.93 2.71
N SER A 23 13.04 2.49 1.55
CA SER A 23 14.15 3.15 0.85
C SER A 23 13.83 4.59 0.44
N LEU A 24 12.54 4.90 0.24
CA LEU A 24 12.05 6.22 -0.15
C LEU A 24 11.53 7.08 1.01
N THR A 25 11.26 6.47 2.16
CA THR A 25 10.52 7.11 3.27
C THR A 25 11.24 7.01 4.62
N ASP A 26 12.54 6.74 4.61
CA ASP A 26 13.40 6.69 5.81
C ASP A 26 12.88 5.70 6.88
N GLY A 27 12.46 4.51 6.45
CA GLY A 27 12.04 3.45 7.38
C GLY A 27 10.63 3.60 7.96
N LYS A 28 9.83 4.55 7.46
CA LYS A 28 8.47 4.83 7.97
C LYS A 28 7.39 3.89 7.43
N ALA A 29 7.72 2.98 6.51
CA ALA A 29 6.74 2.09 5.90
C ALA A 29 6.31 0.97 6.86
N MET A 30 4.99 0.88 7.02
CA MET A 30 4.32 -0.11 7.85
C MET A 30 3.70 -1.20 6.98
N PRO A 31 3.74 -2.48 7.41
CA PRO A 31 3.02 -3.55 6.72
C PRO A 31 1.50 -3.33 6.84
N ALA A 32 0.74 -3.75 5.82
CA ALA A 32 -0.71 -3.61 5.79
C ALA A 32 -1.41 -4.98 5.61
N LEU A 33 -1.96 -5.26 4.43
CA LEU A 33 -2.68 -6.51 4.15
C LEU A 33 -1.74 -7.54 3.55
N ALA A 34 -1.76 -8.77 4.07
CA ALA A 34 -1.06 -9.93 3.50
C ALA A 34 -1.99 -10.82 2.66
N LEU A 35 -3.30 -10.66 2.80
CA LEU A 35 -4.30 -11.41 2.04
C LEU A 35 -5.18 -10.42 1.27
N ALA A 36 -5.52 -10.76 0.04
CA ALA A 36 -6.47 -9.99 -0.75
C ALA A 36 -7.90 -10.33 -0.28
N ASP A 37 -8.77 -9.32 -0.22
CA ASP A 37 -10.19 -9.55 0.00
C ASP A 37 -10.81 -10.10 -1.27
N THR A 38 -11.11 -11.39 -1.28
CA THR A 38 -11.89 -11.99 -2.35
C THR A 38 -13.30 -12.24 -1.84
N LYS A 39 -14.32 -11.79 -2.58
CA LYS A 39 -15.75 -12.08 -2.30
C LYS A 39 -16.09 -13.58 -2.30
N SER A 40 -15.14 -14.43 -2.67
CA SER A 40 -15.24 -15.87 -2.62
C SER A 40 -14.56 -16.40 -1.37
N ASN A 41 -15.05 -17.51 -0.82
CA ASN A 41 -14.55 -18.17 0.40
C ASN A 41 -13.14 -18.81 0.24
N SER A 42 -12.27 -18.17 -0.54
CA SER A 42 -10.96 -18.62 -0.96
C SER A 42 -9.90 -17.66 -0.46
N TRP A 43 -8.83 -18.18 0.13
CA TRP A 43 -7.71 -17.34 0.56
C TRP A 43 -6.76 -17.08 -0.60
N ALA A 44 -6.56 -15.81 -0.93
CA ALA A 44 -5.61 -15.34 -1.92
C ALA A 44 -4.59 -14.40 -1.27
N PRO A 45 -3.29 -14.54 -1.59
CA PRO A 45 -2.28 -13.56 -1.20
C PRO A 45 -2.58 -12.22 -1.90
N VAL A 46 -2.10 -11.11 -1.34
CA VAL A 46 -2.06 -9.83 -2.06
C VAL A 46 -1.28 -9.98 -3.37
N GLY A 47 -1.63 -9.17 -4.37
CA GLY A 47 -0.91 -9.15 -5.66
C GLY A 47 0.57 -8.82 -5.54
N GLU A 48 1.32 -9.18 -6.56
CA GLU A 48 2.79 -8.97 -6.60
C GLU A 48 3.13 -7.57 -7.08
N GLU A 49 2.32 -7.05 -7.99
CA GLU A 49 2.41 -5.72 -8.57
C GLU A 49 2.39 -4.63 -7.49
N ASN A 50 3.24 -3.62 -7.67
CA ASN A 50 3.23 -2.42 -6.86
C ASN A 50 2.57 -1.31 -7.68
N LEU A 51 1.48 -0.75 -7.16
CA LEU A 51 0.87 0.47 -7.66
C LEU A 51 0.81 1.46 -6.50
N TYR A 52 1.15 2.73 -6.74
CA TYR A 52 1.13 3.73 -5.67
C TYR A 52 -0.21 4.47 -5.64
N ALA A 53 -0.69 4.74 -4.44
CA ALA A 53 -1.89 5.55 -4.21
C ALA A 53 -1.68 6.50 -3.03
N PHE A 54 -2.18 7.72 -3.16
CA PHE A 54 -2.27 8.66 -2.05
C PHE A 54 -3.73 8.74 -1.59
N VAL A 55 -3.95 8.49 -0.32
CA VAL A 55 -5.25 8.56 0.36
C VAL A 55 -5.23 9.76 1.30
N ASP A 56 -6.31 10.54 1.32
CA ASP A 56 -6.50 11.66 2.24
C ASP A 56 -7.73 11.43 3.14
N GLU A 57 -8.01 12.39 4.02
CA GLU A 57 -9.16 12.38 4.93
C GLU A 57 -10.52 12.30 4.18
N SER A 58 -10.58 12.76 2.92
CA SER A 58 -11.79 12.71 2.09
C SER A 58 -12.16 11.27 1.66
N ALA A 59 -11.26 10.31 1.85
CA ALA A 59 -11.52 8.90 1.55
C ALA A 59 -12.25 8.14 2.69
N GLY A 60 -12.70 8.85 3.73
CA GLY A 60 -13.45 8.26 4.86
C GLY A 60 -12.57 7.68 5.95
N PHE A 61 -11.31 8.09 6.03
CA PHE A 61 -10.36 7.70 7.07
C PHE A 61 -10.09 8.88 8.00
N VAL A 62 -10.23 8.65 9.31
CA VAL A 62 -9.92 9.66 10.33
C VAL A 62 -8.40 9.73 10.46
N LEU A 63 -7.80 10.75 9.84
CA LEU A 63 -6.43 11.13 10.15
C LEU A 63 -6.48 11.88 11.47
N THR A 64 -5.90 11.31 12.53
CA THR A 64 -5.85 11.96 13.85
C THR A 64 -5.06 13.27 13.81
N ASP A 65 -4.20 13.45 12.80
CA ASP A 65 -3.46 14.67 12.53
C ASP A 65 -3.84 15.24 11.16
N ASN A 66 -4.49 16.40 11.21
CA ASN A 66 -5.17 17.10 10.12
C ASN A 66 -4.22 17.69 9.04
N SER A 67 -3.16 16.97 8.65
CA SER A 67 -2.01 17.60 7.95
C SER A 67 -1.24 16.71 6.97
N GLY A 68 -1.73 15.51 6.62
CA GLY A 68 -0.96 14.59 5.78
C GLY A 68 -1.78 13.71 4.85
N TYR A 69 -1.08 13.08 3.91
CA TYR A 69 -1.57 12.01 3.06
C TYR A 69 -1.09 10.66 3.63
N ILE A 70 -1.85 9.61 3.38
CA ILE A 70 -1.37 8.23 3.50
C ILE A 70 -0.92 7.79 2.12
N LEU A 71 0.33 7.39 2.00
CA LEU A 71 0.84 6.70 0.83
C LEU A 71 0.65 5.21 1.02
N ALA A 72 0.02 4.53 0.06
CA ALA A 72 -0.13 3.09 0.03
C ALA A 72 0.50 2.52 -1.24
N LEU A 73 1.23 1.41 -1.10
CA LEU A 73 1.50 0.52 -2.22
C LEU A 73 0.44 -0.58 -2.23
N VAL A 74 -0.32 -0.62 -3.31
CA VAL A 74 -1.46 -1.53 -3.48
C VAL A 74 -1.21 -2.50 -4.61
N ASP A 75 -1.96 -3.59 -4.61
CA ASP A 75 -2.11 -4.44 -5.78
C ASP A 75 -3.18 -3.90 -6.75
N LYS A 76 -3.40 -4.58 -7.88
CA LYS A 76 -4.39 -4.18 -8.90
C LYS A 76 -5.84 -4.15 -8.39
N THR A 77 -6.11 -4.82 -7.27
CA THR A 77 -7.44 -4.84 -6.65
C THR A 77 -7.63 -3.68 -5.67
N GLY A 78 -6.56 -2.94 -5.37
CA GLY A 78 -6.53 -1.88 -4.38
C GLY A 78 -6.14 -2.36 -2.98
N SER A 79 -5.79 -3.64 -2.79
CA SER A 79 -5.36 -4.15 -1.49
C SER A 79 -3.99 -3.60 -1.12
N SER A 80 -3.93 -2.81 -0.04
CA SER A 80 -2.69 -2.19 0.43
C SER A 80 -1.74 -3.22 1.04
N LYS A 81 -0.51 -3.27 0.54
CA LYS A 81 0.56 -4.15 1.04
C LYS A 81 1.39 -3.46 2.11
N THR A 82 1.65 -2.17 1.90
CA THR A 82 2.36 -1.33 2.85
C THR A 82 1.86 0.10 2.77
N ILE A 83 1.94 0.83 3.88
CA ILE A 83 1.49 2.21 4.00
C ILE A 83 2.51 3.08 4.73
N VAL A 84 2.49 4.37 4.43
CA VAL A 84 3.20 5.42 5.16
C VAL A 84 2.19 6.52 5.47
N GLN A 85 2.04 6.84 6.74
CA GLN A 85 1.13 7.91 7.20
C GLN A 85 1.91 9.22 7.41
N GLY A 86 1.20 10.34 7.40
CA GLY A 86 1.79 11.66 7.67
C GLY A 86 2.67 12.18 6.53
N VAL A 87 2.40 11.78 5.28
CA VAL A 87 3.12 12.28 4.11
C VAL A 87 2.69 13.71 3.83
N THR A 88 3.61 14.66 3.85
CA THR A 88 3.31 16.06 3.53
C THR A 88 3.13 16.26 2.02
N LYS A 89 2.51 17.36 1.60
CA LYS A 89 2.36 17.71 0.17
C LYS A 89 3.71 17.77 -0.58
N GLN A 90 4.74 18.33 0.05
CA GLN A 90 6.08 18.38 -0.54
C GLN A 90 6.72 17.00 -0.67
N GLN A 91 6.50 16.10 0.29
CA GLN A 91 6.98 14.71 0.19
C GLN A 91 6.21 13.93 -0.87
N LYS A 92 4.90 14.14 -0.99
CA LYS A 92 4.07 13.54 -2.05
C LYS A 92 4.66 13.82 -3.43
N GLU A 93 4.96 15.07 -3.76
CA GLU A 93 5.53 15.44 -5.07
C GLU A 93 6.91 14.79 -5.32
N LYS A 94 7.74 14.65 -4.28
CA LYS A 94 9.02 13.93 -4.39
C LYS A 94 8.83 12.44 -4.64
N LEU A 95 7.86 11.84 -3.94
CA LEU A 95 7.55 10.41 -4.04
C LEU A 95 6.91 10.09 -5.39
N GLU A 96 6.01 10.94 -5.90
CA GLU A 96 5.43 10.79 -7.24
C GLU A 96 6.54 10.74 -8.31
N LYS A 97 7.52 11.64 -8.24
CA LYS A 97 8.68 11.61 -9.14
C LYS A 97 9.54 10.35 -8.98
N ALA A 98 9.73 9.87 -7.74
CA ALA A 98 10.46 8.63 -7.49
C ALA A 98 9.74 7.43 -8.12
N PHE A 99 8.42 7.34 -7.95
CA PHE A 99 7.61 6.29 -8.55
C PHE A 99 7.61 6.34 -10.09
N GLU A 100 7.54 7.54 -10.68
CA GLU A 100 7.67 7.72 -12.13
C GLU A 100 9.04 7.24 -12.65
N ASN A 101 10.13 7.60 -11.95
CA ASN A 101 11.48 7.14 -12.31
C ASN A 101 11.62 5.61 -12.22
N ASP A 102 10.97 5.00 -11.23
CA ASP A 102 10.96 3.55 -11.02
C ASP A 102 9.91 2.81 -11.87
N ASN A 103 9.19 3.52 -12.76
CA ASN A 103 8.11 3.00 -13.60
C ASN A 103 6.97 2.32 -12.81
N ILE A 104 6.69 2.81 -11.58
CA ILE A 104 5.58 2.33 -10.76
C ILE A 104 4.32 3.10 -11.14
N PRO A 105 3.26 2.43 -11.63
CA PRO A 105 2.05 3.12 -12.03
C PRO A 105 1.25 3.63 -10.84
N LYS A 106 0.52 4.72 -11.06
CA LYS A 106 -0.48 5.23 -10.12
C LYS A 106 -1.71 4.33 -10.14
N PHE A 107 -2.27 4.05 -8.96
CA PHE A 107 -3.56 3.39 -8.81
C PHE A 107 -4.68 4.42 -8.74
N GLU A 108 -5.70 4.26 -9.60
CA GLU A 108 -6.87 5.15 -9.67
C GLU A 108 -8.14 4.55 -9.04
N GLY A 109 -8.06 3.31 -8.54
CA GLY A 109 -9.20 2.63 -7.95
C GLY A 109 -9.42 2.94 -6.46
N LYS A 110 -10.38 2.24 -5.86
CA LYS A 110 -10.64 2.31 -4.41
C LYS A 110 -9.53 1.57 -3.64
N VAL A 111 -8.78 2.30 -2.82
CA VAL A 111 -7.76 1.73 -1.93
C VAL A 111 -8.42 1.03 -0.74
N ILE A 112 -7.94 -0.17 -0.43
CA ILE A 112 -8.35 -0.98 0.73
C ILE A 112 -7.21 -0.91 1.75
N LEU A 113 -7.45 -0.16 2.82
CA LEU A 113 -6.55 -0.04 3.96
C LEU A 113 -6.90 -1.05 5.06
N PRO A 114 -5.93 -1.47 5.90
CA PRO A 114 -6.22 -2.25 7.09
C PRO A 114 -7.05 -1.40 8.06
N VAL A 115 -8.21 -1.91 8.49
CA VAL A 115 -9.08 -1.34 9.53
C VAL A 115 -8.81 -1.96 10.89
#